data_AF-A0A8B6D0H6-F1
#
_entry.id   AF-A0A8B6D0H6-F1
#
_cell.length_a   1.000
_cell.length_b   1.000
_cell.length_c   1.000
_cell.angle_alpha   90.00
_cell.angle_beta   90.00
_cell.angle_gamma   90.00
#
_symmetry.space_group_name_H-M   'P 1'
#
loop_
_entity.id
_entity.type
_entity.pdbx_description
1 polymer ?
#
loop_
_entity_poly.entity_id
_entity_poly.type
_entity_poly.pdbx_seq_one_letter_code
_entity_poly.pdbx_strand_id
1 'polypeptide(L)'
;TNPTSLTIPSFESNWYNIEAQNTAQKNLTISHNLEEYPALVDVQIKIYKNGKDYIFTGIGSAHRDDDANNPYGGTVYIYNKINICLIFPLKNNGYETGGLVYTGSHKLYNGPSELEGPYMTGMVRIRAWRNSDMPKLLFSGFYTVDTTGNSIQDIYHGKGLYPDIVTVRTHLGNGYLSDAQRSALESCSCQMGGVIYGYDHQKFRLWVATGSEHGPFSIRDGWGGSTELFSNGTLEILAWTMDNFHRSYQKVFMVTKNNCTQSRLPFEEVLDLSNIFISVKVKIPTGSINNSGMVFNAVGSSMASGVNPYGGIVYAYTTDSIMFWNPNGEKGHLIYIGGIWGHGLYSESADVVDVNVIVYHLTDVLQCTSSFIRTYSLHLELSCLSHVN
;
A
#
# COMPACT_ATOMS: atom_id res chain seq x y z
N THR A 1 21.34 6.28 -17.14
CA THR A 1 21.08 7.34 -16.13
C THR A 1 19.71 7.09 -15.56
N ASN A 2 19.54 7.07 -14.24
CA ASN A 2 18.21 6.90 -13.65
C ASN A 2 17.33 8.12 -14.00
N PRO A 3 16.01 7.93 -14.17
CA PRO A 3 15.09 9.04 -14.35
C PRO A 3 15.07 9.98 -13.13
N THR A 4 14.55 11.19 -13.31
CA THR A 4 14.29 12.15 -12.21
C THR A 4 12.90 11.95 -11.59
N SER A 5 12.07 11.13 -12.22
CA SER A 5 10.69 10.81 -11.89
C SER A 5 10.43 9.31 -11.92
N LEU A 6 9.25 8.90 -11.44
CA LEU A 6 8.74 7.56 -11.68
C LEU A 6 8.28 7.44 -13.14
N THR A 7 8.80 6.48 -13.88
CA THR A 7 8.38 6.25 -15.28
C THR A 7 7.08 5.46 -15.34
N ILE A 8 6.53 5.26 -16.54
CA ILE A 8 5.54 4.19 -16.75
C ILE A 8 6.11 2.84 -16.30
N PRO A 9 5.29 1.90 -15.79
CA PRO A 9 5.78 0.60 -15.34
C PRO A 9 6.34 -0.21 -16.51
N SER A 10 7.46 -0.90 -16.31
CA SER A 10 7.96 -1.89 -17.29
C SER A 10 6.99 -3.04 -17.54
N PHE A 11 6.07 -3.30 -16.61
CA PHE A 11 5.01 -4.29 -16.77
C PHE A 11 3.68 -3.79 -16.24
N GLU A 12 2.64 -3.93 -17.04
CA GLU A 12 1.24 -3.75 -16.64
C GLU A 12 0.42 -4.94 -17.15
N SER A 13 -0.35 -5.58 -16.28
CA SER A 13 -1.20 -6.70 -16.65
C SER A 13 -2.55 -6.25 -17.22
N ASN A 14 -3.28 -7.17 -17.84
CA ASN A 14 -4.73 -7.01 -18.02
C ASN A 14 -5.45 -6.96 -16.67
N TRP A 15 -6.71 -6.53 -16.69
CA TRP A 15 -7.62 -6.71 -15.55
C TRP A 15 -8.19 -8.13 -15.54
N TYR A 16 -8.17 -8.79 -14.38
CA TYR A 16 -8.69 -10.15 -14.19
C TYR A 16 -9.89 -10.13 -13.26
N ASN A 17 -11.00 -10.76 -13.64
CA ASN A 17 -12.17 -10.92 -12.77
C ASN A 17 -11.90 -11.97 -11.69
N ILE A 18 -12.11 -11.59 -10.44
CA ILE A 18 -11.89 -12.45 -9.28
C ILE A 18 -13.13 -12.45 -8.39
N GLU A 19 -13.42 -13.61 -7.84
CA GLU A 19 -14.38 -13.85 -6.76
C GLU A 19 -13.62 -14.40 -5.54
N ALA A 20 -13.61 -13.66 -4.44
CA ALA A 20 -13.16 -14.15 -3.14
C ALA A 20 -14.04 -15.32 -2.68
N GLN A 21 -13.50 -16.17 -1.80
CA GLN A 21 -14.17 -17.40 -1.34
C GLN A 21 -14.36 -18.47 -2.42
N ASN A 22 -13.89 -18.24 -3.65
CA ASN A 22 -13.92 -19.22 -4.72
C ASN A 22 -12.62 -20.06 -4.71
N THR A 23 -12.72 -21.35 -4.37
CA THR A 23 -11.57 -22.27 -4.32
C THR A 23 -10.79 -22.33 -5.64
N ALA A 24 -11.45 -22.16 -6.79
CA ALA A 24 -10.79 -22.17 -8.10
C ALA A 24 -10.04 -20.87 -8.40
N GLN A 25 -10.37 -19.77 -7.71
CA GLN A 25 -9.76 -18.45 -7.88
C GLN A 25 -9.01 -17.97 -6.62
N LYS A 26 -8.71 -18.88 -5.69
CA LYS A 26 -8.07 -18.56 -4.39
C LYS A 26 -6.67 -17.94 -4.50
N ASN A 27 -6.03 -18.10 -5.66
CA ASN A 27 -4.81 -17.42 -6.04
C ASN A 27 -4.79 -17.13 -7.54
N LEU A 28 -3.95 -16.16 -7.94
CA LEU A 28 -3.69 -15.82 -9.33
C LEU A 28 -2.21 -15.49 -9.51
N THR A 29 -1.51 -16.26 -10.35
CA THR A 29 -0.12 -15.99 -10.71
C THR A 29 -0.06 -15.32 -12.08
N ILE A 30 0.60 -14.16 -12.14
CA ILE A 30 0.80 -13.39 -13.37
C ILE A 30 2.32 -13.27 -13.60
N SER A 31 2.78 -13.66 -14.79
CA SER A 31 4.17 -13.45 -15.19
C SER A 31 4.37 -12.00 -15.66
N HIS A 32 5.40 -11.35 -15.14
CA HIS A 32 5.85 -10.03 -15.56
C HIS A 32 7.14 -10.07 -16.40
N ASN A 33 7.87 -11.18 -16.39
CA ASN A 33 9.10 -11.40 -17.19
C ASN A 33 10.13 -10.26 -17.10
N LEU A 34 10.24 -9.57 -15.96
CA LEU A 34 11.22 -8.49 -15.79
C LEU A 34 12.65 -9.04 -15.62
N GLU A 35 12.78 -10.32 -15.27
CA GLU A 35 14.04 -11.04 -14.99
C GLU A 35 14.83 -10.51 -13.78
N GLU A 36 14.22 -9.59 -13.02
CA GLU A 36 14.71 -9.05 -11.76
C GLU A 36 13.55 -8.87 -10.78
N TYR A 37 13.87 -8.70 -9.49
CA TYR A 37 12.86 -8.36 -8.50
C TYR A 37 12.36 -6.93 -8.77
N PRO A 38 11.07 -6.70 -9.02
CA PRO A 38 10.52 -5.36 -9.23
C PRO A 38 10.82 -4.45 -8.04
N ALA A 39 11.32 -3.24 -8.30
CA ALA A 39 11.64 -2.22 -7.29
C ALA A 39 10.39 -1.69 -6.57
N LEU A 40 9.29 -1.62 -7.32
CA LEU A 40 7.96 -1.25 -6.86
C LEU A 40 6.93 -2.16 -7.54
N VAL A 41 5.95 -2.63 -6.76
CA VAL A 41 4.77 -3.35 -7.23
C VAL A 41 3.53 -2.59 -6.78
N ASP A 42 2.61 -2.34 -7.69
CA ASP A 42 1.30 -1.75 -7.41
C ASP A 42 0.22 -2.76 -7.81
N VAL A 43 -0.38 -3.39 -6.81
CA VAL A 43 -1.54 -4.26 -6.98
C VAL A 43 -2.80 -3.42 -6.82
N GLN A 44 -3.58 -3.34 -7.89
CA GLN A 44 -4.82 -2.56 -7.93
C GLN A 44 -6.03 -3.49 -7.92
N ILE A 45 -7.00 -3.20 -7.07
CA ILE A 45 -8.28 -3.90 -6.99
C ILE A 45 -9.38 -2.90 -7.36
N LYS A 46 -10.06 -3.17 -8.46
CA LYS A 46 -11.14 -2.35 -9.01
C LYS A 46 -12.50 -2.93 -8.62
N ILE A 47 -13.29 -2.10 -7.94
CA ILE A 47 -14.68 -2.38 -7.57
C ILE A 47 -15.58 -1.44 -8.36
N TYR A 48 -16.52 -2.01 -9.12
CA TYR A 48 -17.53 -1.22 -9.82
C TYR A 48 -18.77 -1.05 -8.95
N LYS A 49 -19.13 0.20 -8.62
CA LYS A 49 -20.33 0.51 -7.82
C LYS A 49 -20.93 1.83 -8.24
N ASN A 50 -22.26 1.92 -8.31
CA ASN A 50 -22.98 3.14 -8.64
C ASN A 50 -22.47 3.84 -9.92
N GLY A 51 -22.13 3.07 -10.96
CA GLY A 51 -21.65 3.63 -12.23
C GLY A 51 -20.19 4.08 -12.27
N LYS A 52 -19.41 3.82 -11.21
CA LYS A 52 -17.99 4.24 -11.12
C LYS A 52 -17.08 3.08 -10.72
N ASP A 53 -15.85 3.16 -11.22
CA ASP A 53 -14.74 2.31 -10.82
C ASP A 53 -14.00 2.91 -9.62
N TYR A 54 -13.83 2.11 -8.57
CA TYR A 54 -13.09 2.44 -7.36
C TYR A 54 -11.85 1.56 -7.26
N ILE A 55 -10.67 2.17 -7.18
CA ILE A 55 -9.40 1.47 -7.08
C ILE A 55 -8.90 1.45 -5.64
N PHE A 56 -8.71 0.26 -5.12
CA PHE A 56 -8.07 -0.06 -3.85
C PHE A 56 -6.69 -0.69 -4.11
N THR A 57 -5.84 -0.78 -3.09
CA THR A 57 -4.49 -1.36 -3.20
C THR A 57 -4.32 -2.66 -2.44
N GLY A 58 -3.50 -3.57 -2.98
CA GLY A 58 -3.11 -4.81 -2.31
C GLY A 58 -2.26 -4.58 -1.06
N ILE A 59 -2.05 -5.65 -0.31
CA ILE A 59 -1.28 -5.69 0.95
C ILE A 59 -0.22 -6.79 0.87
N GLY A 60 0.87 -6.64 1.62
CA GLY A 60 1.96 -7.61 1.54
C GLY A 60 1.72 -8.89 2.34
N SER A 61 0.92 -8.87 3.40
CA SER A 61 0.66 -10.08 4.21
C SER A 61 -0.70 -9.99 4.92
N ALA A 62 -1.16 -11.08 5.54
CA ALA A 62 -2.33 -11.06 6.42
C ALA A 62 -1.97 -10.58 7.84
N HIS A 63 -2.74 -9.65 8.40
CA HIS A 63 -2.63 -9.22 9.81
C HIS A 63 -3.64 -9.92 10.73
N ARG A 64 -4.34 -10.93 10.23
CA ARG A 64 -5.26 -11.78 10.99
C ARG A 64 -5.56 -13.04 10.21
N ASP A 65 -6.00 -14.05 10.93
CA ASP A 65 -6.73 -15.19 10.39
C ASP A 65 -8.22 -14.84 10.16
N ASP A 66 -9.01 -15.86 9.82
CA ASP A 66 -10.46 -15.76 9.71
C ASP A 66 -11.21 -16.12 11.01
N ASP A 67 -10.54 -16.40 12.13
CA ASP A 67 -11.14 -16.87 13.39
C ASP A 67 -11.95 -15.81 14.18
N ALA A 68 -12.27 -14.69 13.54
CA ALA A 68 -13.08 -13.61 14.12
C ALA A 68 -14.47 -13.53 13.49
N ASN A 69 -15.49 -13.24 14.32
CA ASN A 69 -16.89 -13.06 13.91
C ASN A 69 -17.16 -11.72 13.19
N ASN A 70 -16.20 -11.20 12.44
CA ASN A 70 -16.35 -10.01 11.61
C ASN A 70 -15.67 -10.22 10.27
N PRO A 71 -16.17 -9.65 9.16
CA PRO A 71 -15.49 -9.72 7.89
C PRO A 71 -14.06 -9.17 7.95
N TYR A 72 -13.28 -9.54 6.95
CA TYR A 72 -11.97 -8.97 6.63
C TYR A 72 -11.87 -8.78 5.14
N GLY A 73 -10.81 -8.13 4.70
CA GLY A 73 -10.49 -8.18 3.29
C GLY A 73 -9.11 -7.71 2.97
N GLY A 74 -8.81 -7.83 1.69
CA GLY A 74 -7.55 -7.46 1.11
C GLY A 74 -7.14 -8.50 0.08
N THR A 75 -6.25 -8.09 -0.81
CA THR A 75 -5.55 -9.00 -1.71
C THR A 75 -4.09 -9.01 -1.27
N VAL A 76 -3.63 -10.16 -0.76
CA VAL A 76 -2.24 -10.35 -0.39
C VAL A 76 -1.43 -10.64 -1.66
N TYR A 77 -0.20 -10.17 -1.74
CA TYR A 77 0.66 -10.51 -2.87
C TYR A 77 2.10 -10.80 -2.45
N ILE A 78 2.71 -11.73 -3.19
CA ILE A 78 4.13 -12.04 -3.15
C ILE A 78 4.68 -12.05 -4.58
N TYR A 79 5.97 -11.82 -4.74
CA TYR A 79 6.55 -11.72 -6.07
C TYR A 79 8.01 -12.16 -6.12
N ASN A 80 8.46 -12.59 -7.29
CA ASN A 80 9.85 -12.94 -7.52
C ASN A 80 10.39 -12.23 -8.76
N LYS A 81 11.44 -12.78 -9.38
CA LYS A 81 12.04 -12.19 -10.58
C LYS A 81 11.20 -12.32 -11.86
N ILE A 82 10.17 -13.17 -11.84
CA ILE A 82 9.42 -13.56 -13.03
C ILE A 82 7.92 -13.40 -12.82
N ASN A 83 7.40 -13.71 -11.62
CA ASN A 83 5.99 -13.80 -11.33
C ASN A 83 5.59 -12.95 -10.12
N ILE A 84 4.37 -12.43 -10.17
CA ILE A 84 3.64 -11.91 -9.02
C ILE A 84 2.44 -12.83 -8.78
N CYS A 85 2.28 -13.29 -7.54
CA CYS A 85 1.20 -14.15 -7.08
C CYS A 85 0.28 -13.34 -6.17
N LEU A 86 -1.00 -13.28 -6.52
CA LEU A 86 -2.06 -12.70 -5.71
C LEU A 86 -2.76 -13.83 -4.93
N ILE A 87 -2.96 -13.63 -3.64
CA ILE A 87 -3.66 -14.54 -2.74
C ILE A 87 -4.91 -13.83 -2.23
N PHE A 88 -6.05 -14.50 -2.37
CA PHE A 88 -7.36 -13.96 -2.01
C PHE A 88 -7.93 -14.65 -0.77
N PRO A 89 -8.82 -13.98 -0.01
CA PRO A 89 -9.48 -14.60 1.11
C PRO A 89 -10.25 -15.86 0.72
N LEU A 90 -10.08 -16.89 1.54
CA LEU A 90 -10.76 -18.18 1.44
C LEU A 90 -10.94 -18.73 2.85
N LYS A 91 -12.18 -18.72 3.32
CA LYS A 91 -12.60 -19.20 4.64
C LYS A 91 -12.16 -20.64 4.87
N ASN A 92 -11.65 -20.91 6.05
CA ASN A 92 -11.09 -22.19 6.46
C ASN A 92 -12.00 -22.97 7.43
N ASN A 93 -12.84 -22.26 8.19
CA ASN A 93 -13.59 -22.82 9.34
C ASN A 93 -15.04 -22.27 9.37
N GLY A 94 -15.64 -22.10 10.55
CA GLY A 94 -17.02 -21.65 10.73
C GLY A 94 -17.23 -20.13 10.72
N TYR A 95 -16.18 -19.31 10.73
CA TYR A 95 -16.24 -17.87 11.01
C TYR A 95 -16.62 -17.00 9.78
N GLU A 96 -16.56 -15.68 9.90
CA GLU A 96 -17.01 -14.77 8.82
C GLU A 96 -16.13 -14.84 7.57
N THR A 97 -16.72 -14.56 6.40
CA THR A 97 -16.00 -14.62 5.12
C THR A 97 -15.21 -13.33 4.85
N GLY A 98 -14.05 -13.46 4.22
CA GLY A 98 -13.26 -12.33 3.73
C GLY A 98 -13.60 -11.93 2.29
N GLY A 99 -13.50 -10.64 1.96
CA GLY A 99 -13.66 -10.10 0.60
C GLY A 99 -12.34 -9.61 -0.01
N LEU A 100 -12.31 -9.42 -1.33
CA LEU A 100 -11.16 -8.82 -2.03
C LEU A 100 -10.78 -7.46 -1.44
N VAL A 101 -11.80 -6.70 -1.01
CA VAL A 101 -11.69 -5.42 -0.31
C VAL A 101 -12.69 -5.42 0.83
N TYR A 102 -12.27 -4.91 1.99
CA TYR A 102 -13.14 -4.58 3.10
C TYR A 102 -12.83 -3.16 3.58
N THR A 103 -13.85 -2.31 3.63
CA THR A 103 -13.69 -0.91 4.06
C THR A 103 -13.79 -0.74 5.58
N GLY A 104 -14.02 -1.83 6.31
CA GLY A 104 -14.50 -1.79 7.69
C GLY A 104 -16.02 -1.57 7.74
N SER A 105 -16.69 -2.18 8.72
CA SER A 105 -18.09 -1.91 9.00
C SER A 105 -18.26 -0.52 9.59
N HIS A 106 -19.44 0.08 9.46
CA HIS A 106 -19.76 1.39 10.07
C HIS A 106 -19.53 1.47 11.60
N LYS A 107 -19.42 0.33 12.29
CA LYS A 107 -19.09 0.26 13.72
C LYS A 107 -17.59 0.41 14.00
N LEU A 108 -16.75 0.13 13.01
CA LEU A 108 -15.29 0.14 13.12
C LEU A 108 -14.66 1.28 12.33
N TYR A 109 -15.27 1.65 11.20
CA TYR A 109 -14.79 2.70 10.32
C TYR A 109 -15.90 3.66 9.91
N ASN A 110 -15.54 4.94 9.84
CA ASN A 110 -16.35 6.02 9.30
C ASN A 110 -15.83 6.41 7.91
N GLY A 111 -16.68 6.34 6.90
CA GLY A 111 -16.37 6.76 5.53
C GLY A 111 -17.64 6.84 4.67
N PRO A 112 -17.52 6.90 3.34
CA PRO A 112 -18.68 6.94 2.45
C PRO A 112 -19.52 5.67 2.59
N SER A 113 -20.71 5.78 3.18
CA SER A 113 -21.58 4.65 3.49
C SER A 113 -22.07 3.92 2.25
N GLU A 114 -22.19 4.62 1.12
CA GLU A 114 -22.55 4.03 -0.16
C GLU A 114 -21.49 3.06 -0.71
N LEU A 115 -20.29 3.07 -0.13
CA LEU A 115 -19.15 2.24 -0.51
C LEU A 115 -18.74 1.23 0.57
N GLU A 116 -19.62 0.91 1.53
CA GLU A 116 -19.36 -0.14 2.52
C GLU A 116 -19.17 -1.51 1.83
N GLY A 117 -18.07 -2.21 2.20
CA GLY A 117 -17.79 -3.60 1.87
C GLY A 117 -18.21 -4.57 3.01
N PRO A 118 -17.84 -5.86 2.96
CA PRO A 118 -16.84 -6.47 2.09
C PRO A 118 -17.32 -6.63 0.63
N TYR A 119 -16.38 -6.56 -0.30
CA TYR A 119 -16.59 -6.83 -1.72
C TYR A 119 -16.05 -8.21 -2.09
N MET A 120 -16.96 -9.11 -2.45
CA MET A 120 -16.59 -10.49 -2.81
C MET A 120 -16.09 -10.59 -4.25
N THR A 121 -16.59 -9.74 -5.15
CA THR A 121 -16.20 -9.74 -6.56
C THR A 121 -15.57 -8.42 -6.97
N GLY A 122 -14.67 -8.48 -7.93
CA GLY A 122 -13.96 -7.31 -8.45
C GLY A 122 -12.99 -7.69 -9.55
N MET A 123 -12.22 -6.71 -10.03
CA MET A 123 -11.13 -6.95 -10.96
C MET A 123 -9.79 -6.63 -10.32
N VAL A 124 -8.74 -7.36 -10.66
CA VAL A 124 -7.37 -7.08 -10.21
C VAL A 124 -6.42 -6.81 -11.38
N ARG A 125 -5.48 -5.89 -11.20
CA ARG A 125 -4.39 -5.59 -12.13
C ARG A 125 -3.10 -5.38 -11.34
N ILE A 126 -1.97 -5.65 -11.99
CA ILE A 126 -0.64 -5.47 -11.45
C ILE A 126 0.12 -4.48 -12.33
N ARG A 127 0.84 -3.56 -11.69
CA ARG A 127 1.89 -2.75 -12.31
C ARG A 127 3.21 -2.98 -11.58
N ALA A 128 4.30 -3.13 -12.32
CA ALA A 128 5.60 -3.43 -11.75
C ALA A 128 6.70 -2.61 -12.45
N TRP A 129 7.59 -2.04 -11.63
CA TRP A 129 8.71 -1.21 -12.07
C TRP A 129 10.03 -1.93 -11.84
N ARG A 130 10.92 -1.85 -12.83
CA ARG A 130 12.32 -2.23 -12.70
C ARG A 130 13.07 -1.22 -11.83
N ASN A 131 14.26 -1.59 -11.37
CA ASN A 131 15.14 -0.62 -10.70
C ASN A 131 15.53 0.54 -11.63
N SER A 132 15.62 0.30 -12.94
CA SER A 132 15.92 1.32 -13.96
C SER A 132 14.79 2.33 -14.16
N ASP A 133 13.56 1.98 -13.79
CA ASP A 133 12.35 2.79 -13.96
C ASP A 133 12.15 3.74 -12.77
N MET A 134 12.84 3.46 -11.68
CA MET A 134 12.78 4.24 -10.46
C MET A 134 13.71 5.45 -10.55
N PRO A 135 13.36 6.56 -9.89
CA PRO A 135 14.22 7.73 -9.81
C PRO A 135 15.54 7.44 -9.08
N LYS A 136 16.38 8.45 -8.89
CA LYS A 136 17.63 8.28 -8.15
C LYS A 136 17.39 7.71 -6.75
N LEU A 137 18.03 6.58 -6.48
CA LEU A 137 17.96 5.90 -5.19
C LEU A 137 18.58 6.78 -4.10
N LEU A 138 17.80 7.04 -3.04
CA LEU A 138 18.23 7.78 -1.87
C LEU A 138 18.97 6.86 -0.89
N PHE A 139 18.41 5.67 -0.65
CA PHE A 139 18.89 4.72 0.34
C PHE A 139 18.55 3.28 -0.07
N SER A 140 19.44 2.36 0.26
CA SER A 140 19.26 0.91 0.13
C SER A 140 19.93 0.21 1.30
N GLY A 141 19.30 -0.83 1.85
CA GLY A 141 19.93 -1.64 2.89
C GLY A 141 19.19 -2.96 3.15
N PHE A 142 19.92 -3.93 3.70
CA PHE A 142 19.40 -5.25 4.06
C PHE A 142 19.50 -5.47 5.58
N TYR A 143 18.43 -6.00 6.17
CA TYR A 143 18.30 -6.14 7.63
C TYR A 143 17.55 -7.43 7.97
N THR A 144 18.02 -8.18 8.97
CA THR A 144 17.32 -9.41 9.39
C THR A 144 16.28 -9.08 10.46
N VAL A 145 15.07 -9.61 10.33
CA VAL A 145 14.01 -9.51 11.35
C VAL A 145 13.54 -10.89 11.80
N ASP A 146 13.07 -10.97 13.03
CA ASP A 146 12.49 -12.17 13.62
C ASP A 146 11.43 -11.80 14.69
N THR A 147 10.69 -12.79 15.17
CA THR A 147 9.61 -12.59 16.16
C THR A 147 10.08 -12.49 17.61
N THR A 148 11.39 -12.38 17.82
CA THR A 148 12.02 -12.38 19.15
C THR A 148 13.01 -11.20 19.26
N GLY A 149 14.30 -11.45 19.08
CA GLY A 149 15.40 -10.51 19.28
C GLY A 149 15.45 -9.34 18.31
N ASN A 150 14.98 -9.51 17.06
CA ASN A 150 15.02 -8.44 16.03
C ASN A 150 13.63 -7.99 15.58
N SER A 151 12.66 -8.05 16.51
CA SER A 151 11.27 -7.65 16.27
C SER A 151 11.06 -6.13 16.17
N ILE A 152 12.08 -5.34 16.50
CA ILE A 152 12.07 -3.88 16.33
C ILE A 152 13.45 -3.34 15.95
N GLN A 153 13.51 -2.45 14.97
CA GLN A 153 14.76 -1.87 14.48
C GLN A 153 14.62 -0.42 14.05
N ASP A 154 15.57 0.42 14.48
CA ASP A 154 15.79 1.77 13.98
C ASP A 154 16.96 1.75 12.98
N ILE A 155 16.70 2.19 11.75
CA ILE A 155 17.66 2.19 10.64
C ILE A 155 17.87 3.61 10.16
N TYR A 156 19.01 4.18 10.49
CA TYR A 156 19.35 5.56 10.14
C TYR A 156 19.84 5.65 8.69
N HIS A 157 19.15 6.44 7.86
CA HIS A 157 19.58 6.74 6.50
C HIS A 157 20.39 8.03 6.39
N GLY A 158 20.31 8.91 7.40
CA GLY A 158 21.19 10.08 7.54
C GLY A 158 21.08 11.11 6.41
N LYS A 159 19.91 11.19 5.76
CA LYS A 159 19.72 12.06 4.58
C LYS A 159 19.13 13.43 4.91
N GLY A 160 18.56 13.62 6.10
CA GLY A 160 17.98 14.89 6.54
C GLY A 160 16.72 15.30 5.76
N LEU A 161 16.07 14.36 5.05
CA LEU A 161 14.87 14.59 4.25
C LEU A 161 13.97 13.37 4.29
N TYR A 162 12.66 13.60 4.10
CA TYR A 162 11.67 12.53 3.99
C TYR A 162 11.74 11.90 2.58
N PRO A 163 11.85 10.57 2.46
CA PRO A 163 11.69 9.91 1.17
C PRO A 163 10.30 10.09 0.55
N ASP A 164 10.24 10.16 -0.79
CA ASP A 164 9.00 10.29 -1.55
C ASP A 164 8.32 8.94 -1.78
N ILE A 165 9.10 7.90 -2.13
CA ILE A 165 8.66 6.50 -2.19
C ILE A 165 9.56 5.68 -1.29
N VAL A 166 8.96 4.76 -0.54
CA VAL A 166 9.67 3.76 0.27
C VAL A 166 9.03 2.42 -0.04
N THR A 167 9.86 1.44 -0.37
CA THR A 167 9.48 0.03 -0.35
C THR A 167 10.34 -0.68 0.69
N VAL A 168 9.69 -1.47 1.53
CA VAL A 168 10.34 -2.38 2.47
C VAL A 168 9.86 -3.76 2.07
N ARG A 169 10.78 -4.65 1.72
CA ARG A 169 10.46 -5.96 1.10
C ARG A 169 11.05 -7.08 1.93
N THR A 170 10.24 -8.03 2.36
CA THR A 170 10.65 -9.22 3.10
C THR A 170 11.02 -10.33 2.12
N HIS A 171 12.27 -10.76 2.12
CA HIS A 171 12.73 -12.00 1.52
C HIS A 171 12.26 -13.19 2.36
N LEU A 172 11.45 -14.06 1.76
CA LEU A 172 10.85 -15.22 2.42
C LEU A 172 11.75 -16.47 2.38
N GLY A 173 12.93 -16.40 1.77
CA GLY A 173 13.87 -17.53 1.66
C GLY A 173 13.49 -18.60 0.63
N ASN A 174 12.25 -18.61 0.12
CA ASN A 174 11.77 -19.47 -0.95
C ASN A 174 11.88 -18.84 -2.36
N GLY A 175 12.60 -17.73 -2.48
CA GLY A 175 12.74 -16.97 -3.73
C GLY A 175 11.64 -15.93 -3.98
N TYR A 176 10.65 -15.81 -3.10
CA TYR A 176 9.65 -14.74 -3.15
C TYR A 176 9.96 -13.61 -2.16
N LEU A 177 9.46 -12.43 -2.51
CA LEU A 177 9.39 -11.23 -1.71
C LEU A 177 7.93 -10.93 -1.36
N SER A 178 7.73 -10.31 -0.20
CA SER A 178 6.48 -9.69 0.22
C SER A 178 6.76 -8.24 0.59
N ASP A 179 5.86 -7.32 0.29
CA ASP A 179 5.99 -5.96 0.81
C ASP A 179 5.67 -5.92 2.31
N ALA A 180 6.38 -5.07 3.05
CA ALA A 180 6.02 -4.74 4.41
C ALA A 180 4.75 -3.88 4.41
N GLN A 181 4.02 -4.01 5.50
CA GLN A 181 2.78 -3.32 5.76
C GLN A 181 3.02 -1.96 6.38
N ARG A 182 1.98 -1.14 6.29
CA ARG A 182 2.10 0.30 6.48
C ARG A 182 1.76 0.64 7.93
N SER A 183 0.49 0.73 8.30
CA SER A 183 0.01 0.83 9.69
C SER A 183 -0.50 -0.52 10.22
N ALA A 184 -0.52 -0.75 11.55
CA ALA A 184 -1.12 -1.97 12.10
C ALA A 184 -2.63 -2.01 11.83
N LEU A 185 -3.07 -3.02 11.08
CA LEU A 185 -4.49 -3.25 10.80
C LEU A 185 -5.23 -4.07 11.87
N GLU A 186 -4.51 -4.70 12.78
CA GLU A 186 -5.01 -5.46 13.94
C GLU A 186 -3.83 -5.72 14.90
N SER A 187 -4.11 -6.07 16.15
CA SER A 187 -3.15 -6.64 17.11
C SER A 187 -3.86 -7.68 17.99
N CYS A 188 -4.04 -8.88 17.46
CA CYS A 188 -4.67 -9.99 18.16
C CYS A 188 -3.61 -10.96 18.73
N SER A 189 -4.04 -11.91 19.57
CA SER A 189 -3.26 -13.10 19.91
C SER A 189 -3.41 -14.23 18.88
N CYS A 190 -4.04 -13.94 17.74
CA CYS A 190 -4.29 -14.85 16.63
C CYS A 190 -3.11 -14.86 15.65
N GLN A 191 -3.08 -15.74 14.65
CA GLN A 191 -1.93 -15.80 13.73
C GLN A 191 -1.81 -14.49 12.93
N MET A 192 -0.61 -13.89 12.92
CA MET A 192 -0.38 -12.61 12.24
C MET A 192 0.93 -12.63 11.47
N GLY A 193 0.87 -12.14 10.24
CA GLY A 193 2.02 -11.89 9.40
C GLY A 193 2.32 -10.40 9.26
N GLY A 194 3.44 -10.09 8.62
CA GLY A 194 3.77 -8.75 8.17
C GLY A 194 4.82 -8.03 9.02
N VAL A 195 5.35 -6.98 8.42
CA VAL A 195 6.25 -6.02 9.07
C VAL A 195 5.58 -4.67 8.97
N ILE A 196 5.44 -3.94 10.06
CA ILE A 196 5.01 -2.54 10.05
C ILE A 196 6.25 -1.69 9.86
N TYR A 197 6.17 -0.63 9.06
CA TYR A 197 7.24 0.35 8.99
C TYR A 197 6.73 1.78 8.97
N GLY A 198 7.50 2.66 9.60
CA GLY A 198 7.37 4.10 9.51
C GLY A 198 8.72 4.72 9.19
N TYR A 199 8.73 5.94 8.69
CA TYR A 199 9.97 6.66 8.39
C TYR A 199 9.85 8.15 8.64
N ASP A 200 10.97 8.77 8.95
CA ASP A 200 11.06 10.22 9.05
C ASP A 200 12.20 10.76 8.16
N HIS A 201 12.74 11.92 8.52
CA HIS A 201 13.83 12.56 7.79
C HIS A 201 15.22 12.01 8.14
N GLN A 202 15.31 11.13 9.14
CA GLN A 202 16.57 10.58 9.67
C GLN A 202 16.63 9.06 9.58
N LYS A 203 15.51 8.37 9.83
CA LYS A 203 15.47 6.92 9.98
C LYS A 203 14.19 6.26 9.50
N PHE A 204 14.30 4.96 9.26
CA PHE A 204 13.20 4.01 9.23
C PHE A 204 13.06 3.37 10.61
N ARG A 205 11.83 3.03 11.02
CA ARG A 205 11.56 2.14 12.14
C ARG A 205 10.68 0.99 11.66
N LEU A 206 11.01 -0.21 12.10
CA LEU A 206 10.37 -1.45 11.71
C LEU A 206 9.83 -2.18 12.94
N TRP A 207 8.67 -2.81 12.82
CA TRP A 207 8.09 -3.67 13.85
C TRP A 207 7.60 -4.99 13.24
N VAL A 208 7.94 -6.10 13.90
CA VAL A 208 7.41 -7.43 13.61
C VAL A 208 6.62 -7.92 14.81
N ALA A 209 5.52 -8.62 14.56
CA ALA A 209 4.72 -9.24 15.60
C ALA A 209 5.53 -10.32 16.33
N THR A 210 5.48 -10.32 17.66
CA THR A 210 6.30 -11.18 18.51
C THR A 210 5.52 -12.37 19.05
N GLY A 211 6.14 -13.55 19.05
CA GLY A 211 5.54 -14.82 19.48
C GLY A 211 5.67 -15.92 18.42
N SER A 212 5.34 -17.15 18.79
CA SER A 212 5.54 -18.34 17.93
C SER A 212 4.54 -18.47 16.79
N GLU A 213 3.38 -17.84 16.90
CA GLU A 213 2.30 -17.88 15.90
C GLU A 213 2.34 -16.68 14.94
N HIS A 214 3.41 -15.88 14.98
CA HIS A 214 3.55 -14.67 14.19
C HIS A 214 4.80 -14.70 13.31
N GLY A 215 4.96 -13.68 12.47
CA GLY A 215 6.15 -13.57 11.62
C GLY A 215 6.13 -12.40 10.67
N PRO A 216 7.27 -12.06 10.03
CA PRO A 216 7.34 -11.03 8.99
C PRO A 216 6.46 -11.31 7.76
N PHE A 217 5.91 -12.53 7.61
CA PHE A 217 4.88 -12.85 6.62
C PHE A 217 4.02 -14.04 7.09
N SER A 218 2.72 -13.93 6.81
CA SER A 218 1.72 -14.99 6.93
C SER A 218 0.60 -14.80 5.90
N ILE A 219 0.10 -15.93 5.42
CA ILE A 219 -1.17 -16.10 4.68
C ILE A 219 -1.85 -17.39 5.17
N ARG A 220 -1.78 -17.65 6.47
CA ARG A 220 -2.37 -18.83 7.09
C ARG A 220 -3.82 -18.51 7.50
N ASP A 221 -4.68 -19.53 7.42
CA ASP A 221 -6.02 -19.55 8.03
C ASP A 221 -6.94 -18.40 7.57
N GLY A 222 -7.70 -18.63 6.49
CA GLY A 222 -8.51 -17.60 5.83
C GLY A 222 -7.93 -17.04 4.53
N TRP A 223 -6.74 -17.47 4.11
CA TRP A 223 -6.04 -16.87 2.96
C TRP A 223 -5.55 -17.93 1.98
N GLY A 224 -6.18 -18.02 0.80
CA GLY A 224 -5.76 -18.92 -0.28
C GLY A 224 -5.76 -20.42 0.05
N GLY A 225 -6.28 -20.82 1.22
CA GLY A 225 -6.09 -22.17 1.78
C GLY A 225 -4.62 -22.50 2.08
N SER A 226 -3.77 -21.50 2.30
CA SER A 226 -2.35 -21.66 2.60
C SER A 226 -2.11 -21.85 4.11
N THR A 227 -0.97 -22.43 4.44
CA THR A 227 -0.47 -22.58 5.82
C THR A 227 0.85 -21.85 6.03
N GLU A 228 1.23 -20.97 5.10
CA GLU A 228 2.52 -20.30 5.13
C GLU A 228 2.61 -19.27 6.26
N LEU A 229 3.64 -19.46 7.08
CA LEU A 229 4.06 -18.58 8.16
C LEU A 229 5.59 -18.60 8.21
N PHE A 230 6.22 -17.44 8.14
CA PHE A 230 7.68 -17.30 8.21
C PHE A 230 8.02 -16.56 9.48
N SER A 231 8.70 -17.19 10.42
CA SER A 231 9.07 -16.60 11.72
C SER A 231 10.28 -15.67 11.67
N ASN A 232 10.98 -15.61 10.53
CA ASN A 232 12.10 -14.72 10.28
C ASN A 232 12.15 -14.36 8.79
N GLY A 233 12.92 -13.32 8.47
CA GLY A 233 13.14 -12.89 7.09
C GLY A 233 14.24 -11.85 6.99
N THR A 234 14.74 -11.65 5.77
CA THR A 234 15.64 -10.54 5.46
C THR A 234 14.83 -9.44 4.79
N LEU A 235 14.80 -8.26 5.36
CA LEU A 235 14.20 -7.07 4.79
C LEU A 235 15.19 -6.37 3.88
N GLU A 236 14.68 -5.86 2.77
CA GLU A 236 15.34 -4.90 1.91
C GLU A 236 14.57 -3.59 1.93
N ILE A 237 15.22 -2.50 2.30
CA ILE A 237 14.64 -1.16 2.27
C ILE A 237 15.19 -0.45 1.06
N LEU A 238 14.29 0.05 0.20
CA LEU A 238 14.60 0.97 -0.87
C LEU A 238 13.83 2.26 -0.66
N ALA A 239 14.52 3.39 -0.80
CA ALA A 239 13.90 4.69 -0.67
C ALA A 239 14.38 5.63 -1.75
N TRP A 240 13.48 6.46 -2.25
CA TRP A 240 13.72 7.37 -3.36
C TRP A 240 13.20 8.77 -3.05
N THR A 241 13.83 9.73 -3.69
CA THR A 241 13.33 11.10 -3.80
C THR A 241 12.97 11.39 -5.25
N MET A 242 11.93 12.18 -5.46
CA MET A 242 11.49 12.63 -6.77
C MET A 242 11.59 14.13 -6.89
N ASP A 243 11.83 14.61 -8.11
CA ASP A 243 11.76 16.03 -8.37
C ASP A 243 10.31 16.52 -8.24
N ASN A 244 10.14 17.66 -7.58
CA ASN A 244 8.83 18.22 -7.24
C ASN A 244 7.93 18.51 -8.46
N PHE A 245 8.50 18.61 -9.67
CA PHE A 245 7.80 18.94 -10.92
C PHE A 245 6.88 17.82 -11.44
N HIS A 246 6.97 16.61 -10.89
CA HIS A 246 6.19 15.46 -11.35
C HIS A 246 4.96 15.15 -10.48
N ARG A 247 4.68 16.01 -9.49
CA ARG A 247 3.46 15.95 -8.67
C ARG A 247 2.37 16.78 -9.32
N SER A 248 1.32 16.14 -9.84
CA SER A 248 0.16 16.86 -10.36
C SER A 248 -0.82 17.30 -9.31
N TYR A 249 -0.87 16.57 -8.20
CA TYR A 249 -1.75 16.90 -7.09
C TYR A 249 -1.05 16.60 -5.78
N GLN A 250 -1.16 17.54 -4.85
CA GLN A 250 -0.76 17.34 -3.48
C GLN A 250 -1.74 18.02 -2.53
N LYS A 251 -2.26 17.26 -1.58
CA LYS A 251 -3.14 17.81 -0.53
C LYS A 251 -2.74 17.28 0.83
N VAL A 252 -2.47 18.20 1.74
CA VAL A 252 -2.25 17.90 3.16
C VAL A 252 -3.43 18.41 3.97
N PHE A 253 -3.92 17.58 4.88
CA PHE A 253 -5.01 17.91 5.78
C PHE A 253 -4.92 17.10 7.07
N MET A 254 -5.42 17.67 8.15
CA MET A 254 -5.49 16.99 9.44
C MET A 254 -6.73 16.10 9.50
N VAL A 255 -6.55 14.88 9.97
CA VAL A 255 -7.64 13.95 10.28
C VAL A 255 -7.65 13.71 11.78
N THR A 256 -8.84 13.78 12.37
CA THR A 256 -9.11 13.38 13.75
C THR A 256 -10.00 12.14 13.74
N LYS A 257 -9.72 11.19 14.63
CA LYS A 257 -10.57 10.02 14.86
C LYS A 257 -12.03 10.45 15.04
N ASN A 258 -12.96 9.67 14.49
CA ASN A 258 -14.40 9.96 14.43
C ASN A 258 -14.82 11.12 13.51
N ASN A 259 -13.90 11.90 12.94
CA ASN A 259 -14.25 12.97 12.02
C ASN A 259 -14.41 12.45 10.58
N CYS A 260 -15.60 12.65 10.00
CA CYS A 260 -15.94 12.23 8.63
C CYS A 260 -15.88 13.36 7.59
N THR A 261 -15.54 14.60 7.98
CA THR A 261 -15.65 15.78 7.12
C THR A 261 -14.83 15.69 5.84
N GLN A 262 -13.79 14.85 5.81
CA GLN A 262 -12.88 14.66 4.68
C GLN A 262 -12.87 13.20 4.18
N SER A 263 -13.99 12.50 4.32
CA SER A 263 -14.17 11.13 3.83
C SER A 263 -14.18 11.00 2.29
N ARG A 264 -14.35 12.12 1.57
CA ARG A 264 -14.17 12.22 0.11
C ARG A 264 -13.54 13.57 -0.23
N LEU A 265 -12.49 13.55 -1.06
CA LEU A 265 -11.84 14.74 -1.59
C LEU A 265 -11.85 14.67 -3.12
N PRO A 266 -12.41 15.69 -3.81
CA PRO A 266 -12.33 15.75 -5.26
C PRO A 266 -10.90 16.07 -5.69
N PHE A 267 -10.50 15.52 -6.84
CA PHE A 267 -9.34 16.02 -7.56
C PHE A 267 -9.71 17.30 -8.31
N GLU A 268 -8.72 18.14 -8.58
CA GLU A 268 -8.92 19.39 -9.33
C GLU A 268 -9.23 19.12 -10.81
N GLU A 269 -8.80 17.95 -11.31
CA GLU A 269 -8.98 17.50 -12.68
C GLU A 269 -9.34 16.01 -12.70
N VAL A 270 -9.95 15.56 -13.82
CA VAL A 270 -10.20 14.13 -14.04
C VAL A 270 -8.88 13.44 -14.38
N LEU A 271 -8.47 12.49 -13.55
CA LEU A 271 -7.23 11.74 -13.69
C LEU A 271 -7.37 10.59 -14.67
N ASP A 272 -6.32 10.36 -15.46
CA ASP A 272 -6.10 9.12 -16.19
C ASP A 272 -5.38 8.10 -15.29
N LEU A 273 -6.13 7.12 -14.80
CA LEU A 273 -5.63 6.12 -13.84
C LEU A 273 -4.53 5.21 -14.39
N SER A 274 -4.32 5.17 -15.71
CA SER A 274 -3.22 4.40 -16.32
C SER A 274 -1.88 5.14 -16.21
N ASN A 275 -1.91 6.48 -16.19
CA ASN A 275 -0.72 7.34 -16.26
C ASN A 275 -0.36 8.00 -14.92
N ILE A 276 -0.89 7.49 -13.81
CA ILE A 276 -0.61 8.02 -12.47
C ILE A 276 -0.17 6.93 -11.48
N PHE A 277 0.52 7.38 -10.44
CA PHE A 277 0.71 6.63 -9.21
C PHE A 277 0.25 7.49 -8.03
N ILE A 278 -0.59 6.93 -7.15
CA ILE A 278 -1.12 7.64 -5.98
C ILE A 278 -0.43 7.10 -4.72
N SER A 279 0.09 8.03 -3.91
CA SER A 279 0.62 7.74 -2.59
C SER A 279 -0.18 8.50 -1.55
N VAL A 280 -0.69 7.79 -0.54
CA VAL A 280 -1.36 8.37 0.61
C VAL A 280 -0.51 8.10 1.84
N LYS A 281 0.03 9.19 2.39
CA LYS A 281 0.90 9.18 3.56
C LYS A 281 0.14 9.68 4.78
N VAL A 282 0.38 9.07 5.93
CA VAL A 282 -0.24 9.40 7.22
C VAL A 282 0.89 9.72 8.19
N LYS A 283 0.98 10.96 8.63
CA LYS A 283 2.06 11.47 9.47
C LYS A 283 1.57 11.70 10.90
N ILE A 284 2.34 11.19 11.86
CA ILE A 284 2.12 11.50 13.27
C ILE A 284 2.55 12.94 13.53
N PRO A 285 1.71 13.78 14.17
CA PRO A 285 2.07 15.16 14.47
C PRO A 285 3.34 15.23 15.34
N THR A 286 4.07 16.33 15.21
CA THR A 286 5.25 16.57 16.07
C THR A 286 4.80 16.72 17.53
N GLY A 287 5.47 16.03 18.45
CA GLY A 287 5.16 16.05 19.88
C GLY A 287 4.61 14.74 20.45
N SER A 288 4.37 13.72 19.61
CA SER A 288 4.16 12.34 20.12
C SER A 288 5.42 11.82 20.82
N ILE A 289 5.27 10.94 21.80
CA ILE A 289 6.38 10.46 22.64
C ILE A 289 7.32 9.54 21.84
N ASN A 290 6.76 8.58 21.11
CA ASN A 290 7.55 7.48 20.55
C ASN A 290 7.87 7.66 19.07
N ASN A 291 6.90 8.16 18.29
CA ASN A 291 6.97 8.17 16.82
C ASN A 291 6.67 9.56 16.24
N SER A 292 7.04 10.62 16.98
CA SER A 292 6.88 12.02 16.57
C SER A 292 7.37 12.27 15.14
N GLY A 293 6.49 12.77 14.28
CA GLY A 293 6.85 13.15 12.91
C GLY A 293 7.11 11.98 11.96
N MET A 294 6.93 10.72 12.39
CA MET A 294 7.03 9.55 11.52
C MET A 294 5.85 9.48 10.55
N VAL A 295 6.13 9.03 9.34
CA VAL A 295 5.20 8.82 8.25
C VAL A 295 4.98 7.34 8.03
N PHE A 296 3.71 6.98 7.87
CA PHE A 296 3.22 5.67 7.47
C PHE A 296 2.45 5.84 6.16
N ASN A 297 2.16 4.75 5.48
CA ASN A 297 1.30 4.80 4.30
C ASN A 297 -0.13 4.34 4.67
N ALA A 298 -1.17 4.88 4.03
CA ALA A 298 -2.54 4.39 4.20
C ALA A 298 -2.73 3.02 3.51
N VAL A 299 -3.79 2.29 3.84
CA VAL A 299 -4.01 0.90 3.39
C VAL A 299 -5.19 0.79 2.43
N GLY A 300 -5.20 -0.23 1.57
CA GLY A 300 -6.30 -0.44 0.60
C GLY A 300 -7.44 -1.30 1.13
N SER A 301 -7.29 -1.93 2.29
CA SER A 301 -8.34 -2.73 2.90
C SER A 301 -8.14 -2.83 4.40
N SER A 302 -9.24 -2.86 5.14
CA SER A 302 -9.25 -3.16 6.56
C SER A 302 -9.13 -4.67 6.79
N MET A 303 -8.37 -5.01 7.82
CA MET A 303 -8.36 -6.35 8.43
C MET A 303 -8.82 -6.26 9.89
N ALA A 304 -9.48 -5.17 10.30
CA ALA A 304 -9.88 -5.01 11.70
C ALA A 304 -11.04 -5.96 12.04
N SER A 305 -10.87 -6.72 13.12
CA SER A 305 -11.92 -7.49 13.77
C SER A 305 -12.78 -6.62 14.69
N GLY A 306 -12.23 -5.50 15.18
CA GLY A 306 -12.86 -4.69 16.22
C GLY A 306 -12.78 -5.29 17.64
N VAL A 307 -12.27 -6.51 17.78
CA VAL A 307 -12.08 -7.17 19.08
C VAL A 307 -10.80 -6.70 19.75
N ASN A 308 -9.71 -6.54 19.00
CA ASN A 308 -8.46 -6.02 19.54
C ASN A 308 -8.20 -4.60 19.03
N PRO A 309 -7.20 -3.89 19.58
CA PRO A 309 -6.75 -2.64 19.00
C PRO A 309 -6.35 -2.78 17.53
N TYR A 310 -6.74 -1.80 16.72
CA TYR A 310 -6.50 -1.78 15.28
C TYR A 310 -6.27 -0.34 14.82
N GLY A 311 -5.77 -0.19 13.60
CA GLY A 311 -5.67 1.11 12.99
C GLY A 311 -5.49 1.09 11.49
N GLY A 312 -5.02 2.23 11.00
CA GLY A 312 -4.84 2.48 9.57
C GLY A 312 -6.06 3.09 8.93
N ILE A 313 -5.82 4.14 8.15
CA ILE A 313 -6.82 4.77 7.29
C ILE A 313 -6.92 3.92 6.02
N VAL A 314 -8.13 3.47 5.69
CA VAL A 314 -8.39 2.81 4.40
C VAL A 314 -8.68 3.88 3.36
N TYR A 315 -8.18 3.71 2.14
CA TYR A 315 -8.48 4.62 1.04
C TYR A 315 -8.80 3.90 -0.26
N ALA A 316 -9.52 4.60 -1.13
CA ALA A 316 -9.76 4.23 -2.51
C ALA A 316 -9.77 5.48 -3.38
N TYR A 317 -9.60 5.34 -4.68
CA TYR A 317 -9.68 6.47 -5.60
C TYR A 317 -10.45 6.11 -6.87
N THR A 318 -11.07 7.13 -7.45
CA THR A 318 -11.66 7.13 -8.79
C THR A 318 -10.84 8.05 -9.70
N THR A 319 -11.32 8.29 -10.91
CA THR A 319 -10.75 9.32 -11.80
C THR A 319 -10.94 10.74 -11.26
N ASP A 320 -11.93 11.00 -10.40
CA ASP A 320 -12.34 12.36 -10.00
C ASP A 320 -12.25 12.62 -8.49
N SER A 321 -12.02 11.60 -7.67
CA SER A 321 -11.93 11.77 -6.22
C SER A 321 -11.15 10.67 -5.53
N ILE A 322 -10.74 10.96 -4.30
CA ILE A 322 -10.20 9.99 -3.34
C ILE A 322 -11.12 9.91 -2.12
N MET A 323 -11.35 8.71 -1.61
CA MET A 323 -12.19 8.44 -0.44
C MET A 323 -11.36 7.83 0.69
N PHE A 324 -11.79 8.09 1.92
CA PHE A 324 -11.16 7.62 3.13
C PHE A 324 -12.17 7.01 4.08
N TRP A 325 -11.75 5.94 4.74
CA TRP A 325 -12.43 5.37 5.90
C TRP A 325 -11.49 5.45 7.10
N ASN A 326 -11.91 6.22 8.09
CA ASN A 326 -11.17 6.44 9.32
C ASN A 326 -11.70 5.52 10.41
N PRO A 327 -10.84 4.85 11.19
CA PRO A 327 -11.27 4.15 12.39
C PRO A 327 -12.15 5.03 13.29
N ASN A 328 -13.30 4.51 13.71
CA ASN A 328 -14.25 5.18 14.60
C ASN A 328 -14.63 4.37 15.84
N GLY A 329 -14.27 3.08 15.89
CA GLY A 329 -14.55 2.24 17.05
C GLY A 329 -13.66 2.61 18.24
N GLU A 330 -14.08 2.20 19.44
CA GLU A 330 -13.38 2.48 20.70
C GLU A 330 -11.89 2.09 20.64
N LYS A 331 -11.59 0.89 20.12
CA LYS A 331 -10.25 0.31 19.98
C LYS A 331 -9.51 0.71 18.69
N GLY A 332 -10.12 1.53 17.83
CA GLY A 332 -9.55 1.93 16.55
C GLY A 332 -8.72 3.20 16.66
N HIS A 333 -7.60 3.28 15.96
CA HIS A 333 -6.75 4.49 15.90
C HIS A 333 -6.34 4.79 14.46
N LEU A 334 -6.10 6.05 14.10
CA LEU A 334 -5.66 6.40 12.74
C LEU A 334 -4.31 5.75 12.40
N ILE A 335 -3.43 5.66 13.40
CA ILE A 335 -2.26 4.76 13.42
C ILE A 335 -2.27 4.02 14.75
N TYR A 336 -2.15 2.70 14.69
CA TYR A 336 -1.92 1.87 15.86
C TYR A 336 -0.60 1.09 15.68
N ILE A 337 0.21 1.04 16.72
CA ILE A 337 1.37 0.16 16.87
C ILE A 337 1.43 -0.19 18.35
N GLY A 338 1.40 -1.46 18.71
CA GLY A 338 1.41 -1.85 20.12
C GLY A 338 1.05 -3.31 20.29
N GLY A 339 0.82 -3.72 21.53
CA GLY A 339 0.54 -5.13 21.84
C GLY A 339 1.73 -6.00 21.42
N ILE A 340 1.49 -6.90 20.45
CA ILE A 340 2.50 -7.85 19.99
C ILE A 340 3.53 -7.24 19.03
N TRP A 341 3.29 -6.05 18.49
CA TRP A 341 4.20 -5.44 17.52
C TRP A 341 5.47 -4.92 18.23
N GLY A 342 6.63 -5.49 17.89
CA GLY A 342 7.93 -5.10 18.46
C GLY A 342 7.98 -5.21 19.99
N HIS A 343 7.34 -6.23 20.58
CA HIS A 343 7.20 -6.39 22.04
C HIS A 343 6.54 -5.18 22.74
N GLY A 344 5.71 -4.41 22.03
CA GLY A 344 5.07 -3.20 22.56
C GLY A 344 6.03 -2.00 22.69
N LEU A 345 7.27 -2.11 22.21
CA LEU A 345 8.23 -1.02 22.24
C LEU A 345 7.86 0.05 21.18
N TYR A 346 8.02 1.31 21.58
CA TYR A 346 7.62 2.47 20.79
C TYR A 346 6.16 2.40 20.31
N SER A 347 5.27 1.92 21.18
CA SER A 347 3.84 1.86 20.91
C SER A 347 3.28 3.25 20.53
N GLU A 348 2.30 3.25 19.65
CA GLU A 348 1.57 4.42 19.17
C GLU A 348 0.06 4.12 19.12
N SER A 349 -0.73 5.10 19.51
CA SER A 349 -2.19 5.10 19.33
C SER A 349 -2.60 6.51 18.93
N ALA A 350 -2.41 6.84 17.65
CA ALA A 350 -2.62 8.19 17.15
C ALA A 350 -4.07 8.39 16.71
N ASP A 351 -4.76 9.30 17.40
CA ASP A 351 -6.13 9.72 17.07
C ASP A 351 -6.18 11.03 16.26
N VAL A 352 -5.01 11.66 16.04
CA VAL A 352 -4.85 12.84 15.20
C VAL A 352 -3.61 12.65 14.34
N VAL A 353 -3.75 12.85 13.03
CA VAL A 353 -2.66 12.69 12.05
C VAL A 353 -2.80 13.71 10.92
N ASP A 354 -1.69 14.01 10.24
CA ASP A 354 -1.73 14.70 8.96
C ASP A 354 -1.74 13.68 7.82
N VAL A 355 -2.76 13.73 6.96
CA VAL A 355 -2.82 12.93 5.74
C VAL A 355 -2.29 13.77 4.59
N ASN A 356 -1.38 13.20 3.81
CA ASN A 356 -0.79 13.79 2.61
C ASN A 356 -1.07 12.88 1.41
N VAL A 357 -1.97 13.33 0.53
CA VAL A 357 -2.29 12.68 -0.74
C VAL A 357 -1.40 13.26 -1.81
N ILE A 358 -0.67 12.42 -2.52
CA ILE A 358 0.20 12.81 -3.61
C ILE A 358 -0.15 11.98 -4.85
N VAL A 359 -0.42 12.65 -5.97
CA VAL A 359 -0.55 12.04 -7.29
C VAL A 359 0.70 12.36 -8.09
N TYR A 360 1.38 11.32 -8.55
CA TYR A 360 2.53 11.42 -9.42
C TYR A 360 2.11 11.08 -10.84
N HIS A 361 2.53 11.91 -11.81
CA HIS A 361 2.45 11.52 -13.21
C HIS A 361 3.59 10.58 -13.57
N LEU A 362 3.23 9.51 -14.28
CA LEU A 362 4.20 8.58 -14.84
C LEU A 362 4.76 9.16 -16.14
N THR A 363 6.08 9.18 -16.27
CA THR A 363 6.76 9.74 -17.45
C THR A 363 7.21 8.64 -18.41
N ASP A 364 7.02 8.85 -19.70
CA ASP A 364 7.65 7.99 -20.71
C ASP A 364 9.17 8.17 -20.72
N VAL A 365 9.90 7.06 -20.80
CA VAL A 365 11.38 7.01 -20.83
C VAL A 365 11.97 7.78 -22.03
N LEU A 366 11.16 8.05 -23.06
CA LEU A 366 11.58 8.70 -24.31
C LEU A 366 11.89 10.21 -24.22
N GLN A 367 11.75 10.86 -23.07
CA GLN A 367 12.13 12.28 -22.94
C GLN A 367 13.54 12.55 -22.39
N CYS A 368 14.32 11.52 -22.03
CA CYS A 368 15.69 11.71 -21.53
C CYS A 368 16.80 11.62 -22.58
N THR A 369 16.51 11.89 -23.86
CA THR A 369 17.55 12.17 -24.87
C THR A 369 17.19 13.38 -25.74
N SER A 370 17.19 14.57 -25.16
CA SER A 370 17.83 15.76 -25.73
C SER A 370 17.37 16.99 -24.94
N SER A 371 18.35 17.79 -24.54
CA SER A 371 18.13 19.19 -24.19
C SER A 371 17.43 19.90 -25.37
N PHE A 372 16.12 20.10 -25.27
CA PHE A 372 15.42 21.10 -26.06
C PHE A 372 14.85 22.17 -25.12
N ILE A 373 15.52 23.31 -25.14
CA ILE A 373 15.04 24.59 -24.64
C ILE A 373 13.66 24.84 -25.26
N ARG A 374 12.59 24.71 -24.49
CA ARG A 374 11.29 25.29 -24.87
C ARG A 374 11.33 26.77 -24.53
N THR A 375 11.76 27.57 -25.49
CA THR A 375 11.35 28.97 -25.58
C THR A 375 9.89 28.96 -26.03
N TYR A 376 9.01 29.55 -25.23
CA TYR A 376 7.63 29.81 -25.62
C TYR A 376 7.60 30.60 -26.94
N SER A 377 6.80 30.16 -27.91
CA SER A 377 6.31 31.06 -28.97
C SER A 377 4.92 30.66 -29.42
N LEU A 378 4.11 31.71 -29.48
CA LEU A 378 2.70 31.79 -29.81
C LEU A 378 2.32 31.11 -31.14
N HIS A 379 1.05 30.67 -31.16
CA HIS A 379 0.11 30.65 -32.29
C HIS A 379 0.67 30.98 -33.68
N LEU A 380 0.54 30.04 -34.62
CA LEU A 380 0.02 30.33 -35.95
C LEU A 380 -0.45 29.03 -36.63
N GLU A 381 -1.75 28.98 -36.94
CA GLU A 381 -2.33 28.05 -37.91
C GLU A 381 -1.63 28.22 -39.26
N LEU A 382 -1.33 27.13 -39.95
CA LEU A 382 -1.27 27.13 -41.42
C LEU A 382 -1.41 25.70 -41.96
N SER A 383 -2.55 25.51 -42.62
CA SER A 383 -2.88 24.41 -43.53
C SER A 383 -1.91 24.31 -44.71
N CYS A 384 -1.58 23.10 -45.16
CA CYS A 384 -1.22 22.80 -46.55
C CYS A 384 -1.70 21.37 -46.87
N LEU A 385 -2.78 21.19 -47.64
CA LEU A 385 -2.84 21.18 -49.11
C LEU A 385 -1.95 20.09 -49.76
N SER A 386 -2.66 19.14 -50.36
CA SER A 386 -2.21 18.10 -51.27
C SER A 386 -1.73 18.65 -52.61
N HIS A 387 -0.79 17.94 -53.24
CA HIS A 387 -0.71 17.52 -54.66
C HIS A 387 0.76 17.19 -55.00
N VAL A 388 1.09 15.93 -55.33
CA VAL A 388 1.12 15.36 -56.69
C VAL A 388 2.11 16.09 -57.61
N ASN A 389 3.33 15.55 -57.73
CA ASN A 389 3.78 14.74 -58.87
C ASN A 389 5.14 14.09 -58.57
#